data_AF-A0A9J6CR56-F1
#
_entry.id   AF-A0A9J6CR56-F1
#
_cell.length_a   1.000
_cell.length_b   1.000
_cell.length_c   1.000
_cell.angle_alpha   90.00
_cell.angle_beta   90.00
_cell.angle_gamma   90.00
#
_symmetry.space_group_name_H-M   'P 1'
#
loop_
_entity.id
_entity.type
_entity.pdbx_description
1 polymer ?
#
loop_
_entity_poly.entity_id
_entity_poly.type
_entity_poly.pdbx_seq_one_letter_code
_entity_poly.pdbx_strand_id
1 'polypeptide(L)'
;MRIHEKPPDDDNHIFDNFDQPDDARSAIELIEIKKPVIAAAVENYDRATKDLLNRLLETNPQHRLKSIRTLQRIAFYHNFNFDEIRHRKISPRKLIEDDERMP
;
A
#
# COMPACT_ATOMS: atom_id res chain seq x y z
N MET A 1 20.23 -55.27 -29.84
CA MET A 1 19.41 -54.19 -29.25
C MET A 1 20.30 -52.97 -29.08
N ARG A 2 20.11 -51.91 -29.86
CA ARG A 2 20.82 -50.63 -29.69
C ARG A 2 19.91 -49.71 -28.87
N ILE A 3 20.38 -49.30 -27.69
CA ILE A 3 19.75 -48.28 -26.87
C ILE A 3 19.85 -46.93 -27.59
N HIS A 4 18.72 -46.26 -27.76
CA HIS A 4 18.64 -44.91 -28.30
C HIS A 4 18.89 -43.95 -27.13
N GLU A 5 20.09 -43.38 -27.04
CA GLU A 5 20.37 -42.30 -26.10
C GLU A 5 19.68 -41.03 -26.63
N LYS A 6 18.71 -40.53 -25.86
CA LYS A 6 18.05 -39.23 -26.12
C LYS A 6 19.10 -38.12 -25.86
N PRO A 7 19.27 -37.15 -26.78
CA PRO A 7 20.19 -36.03 -26.56
C PRO A 7 19.70 -35.13 -25.41
N PRO A 8 20.61 -34.36 -24.77
CA PRO A 8 20.29 -33.53 -23.62
C PRO A 8 19.31 -32.43 -24.02
N ASP A 9 18.35 -32.18 -23.16
CA ASP A 9 17.26 -31.25 -23.39
C ASP A 9 17.80 -29.85 -23.74
N ASP A 10 17.28 -29.32 -24.84
CA ASP A 10 17.61 -28.02 -25.42
C ASP A 10 17.11 -26.92 -24.46
N ASP A 11 18.02 -26.20 -23.79
CA ASP A 11 17.76 -25.11 -22.84
C ASP A 11 17.16 -23.83 -23.51
N ASN A 12 16.45 -23.97 -24.63
CA ASN A 12 15.97 -22.86 -25.44
C ASN A 12 14.54 -22.39 -25.13
N HIS A 13 13.93 -22.84 -24.03
CA HIS A 13 12.58 -22.42 -23.62
C HIS A 13 12.54 -21.26 -22.60
N ILE A 14 13.67 -20.66 -22.26
CA ILE A 14 13.73 -19.56 -21.27
C ILE A 14 12.97 -18.30 -21.73
N PHE A 15 12.82 -18.09 -23.04
CA PHE A 15 12.24 -16.86 -23.60
C PHE A 15 10.85 -17.01 -24.21
N ASP A 16 10.23 -18.21 -24.14
CA ASP A 16 8.89 -18.45 -24.69
C ASP A 16 7.77 -17.79 -23.87
N ASN A 17 8.07 -17.25 -22.69
CA ASN A 17 7.11 -16.57 -21.81
C ASN A 17 7.13 -15.04 -21.90
N PHE A 18 7.66 -14.46 -22.98
CA PHE A 18 7.66 -12.99 -23.15
C PHE A 18 6.27 -12.41 -23.51
N ASP A 19 5.29 -13.27 -23.81
CA ASP A 19 3.90 -12.89 -24.15
C ASP A 19 2.93 -13.14 -22.98
N GLN A 20 3.44 -13.36 -21.75
CA GLN A 20 2.60 -13.27 -20.56
C GLN A 20 2.05 -11.85 -20.50
N PRO A 21 0.71 -11.66 -20.49
CA PRO A 21 0.11 -10.34 -20.51
C PRO A 21 0.61 -9.56 -19.30
N ASP A 22 1.51 -8.63 -19.59
CA ASP A 22 2.15 -7.63 -18.77
C ASP A 22 1.49 -7.52 -17.37
N ASP A 23 2.21 -7.96 -16.33
CA ASP A 23 1.76 -7.94 -14.92
C ASP A 23 1.15 -6.58 -14.52
N ALA A 24 1.53 -5.51 -15.22
CA ALA A 24 0.96 -4.18 -15.10
C ALA A 24 -0.54 -4.09 -15.45
N ARG A 25 -1.03 -4.78 -16.49
CA ARG A 25 -2.45 -4.77 -16.89
C ARG A 25 -3.33 -5.44 -15.85
N SER A 26 -2.92 -6.60 -15.34
CA SER A 26 -3.64 -7.30 -14.27
C SER A 26 -3.61 -6.52 -12.95
N ALA A 27 -2.53 -5.82 -12.64
CA ALA A 27 -2.46 -4.94 -11.48
C ALA A 27 -3.44 -3.77 -11.55
N ILE A 28 -3.60 -3.15 -12.73
CA ILE A 28 -4.57 -2.05 -12.94
C ILE A 28 -6.01 -2.55 -12.78
N GLU A 29 -6.35 -3.72 -13.31
CA GLU A 29 -7.69 -4.30 -13.19
C GLU A 29 -8.05 -4.64 -11.73
N LEU A 30 -7.11 -5.17 -10.95
CA LEU A 30 -7.27 -5.39 -9.51
C LEU A 30 -7.48 -4.10 -8.70
N ILE A 31 -6.87 -2.99 -9.14
CA ILE A 31 -7.04 -1.67 -8.50
C ILE A 31 -8.46 -1.12 -8.77
N GLU A 32 -8.98 -1.28 -9.99
CA GLU A 32 -10.33 -0.82 -10.35
C GLU A 32 -11.42 -1.59 -9.58
N ILE A 33 -11.22 -2.89 -9.35
CA ILE A 33 -12.15 -3.76 -8.59
C ILE A 33 -12.11 -3.46 -7.07
N LYS A 34 -10.98 -3.02 -6.52
CA LYS A 34 -10.85 -2.71 -5.07
C LYS A 34 -11.34 -1.30 -4.69
N LYS A 35 -11.47 -0.40 -5.66
CA LYS A 35 -11.99 0.96 -5.50
C LYS A 35 -13.34 1.05 -4.73
N PRO A 36 -14.37 0.22 -5.02
CA PRO A 36 -15.65 0.28 -4.30
C PRO A 36 -15.56 -0.17 -2.83
N VAL A 37 -14.67 -1.10 -2.49
CA VAL A 37 -14.53 -1.61 -1.10
C VAL A 37 -13.92 -0.55 -0.19
N ILE A 38 -12.95 0.21 -0.70
CA ILE A 38 -12.38 1.34 0.06
C ILE A 38 -13.43 2.45 0.20
N ALA A 39 -14.21 2.75 -0.84
CA ALA A 39 -15.24 3.79 -0.77
C ALA A 39 -16.29 3.53 0.33
N ALA A 40 -16.78 2.29 0.46
CA ALA A 40 -17.77 1.93 1.49
C ALA A 40 -17.22 2.02 2.92
N ALA A 41 -15.97 1.60 3.14
CA ALA A 41 -15.31 1.75 4.45
C ALA A 41 -15.02 3.24 4.77
N VAL A 42 -14.75 4.04 3.73
CA VAL A 42 -14.37 5.44 3.89
C VAL A 42 -15.55 6.33 4.26
N GLU A 43 -16.80 5.99 3.92
CA GLU A 43 -17.96 6.83 4.28
C GLU A 43 -18.08 7.08 5.79
N ASN A 44 -17.69 6.12 6.62
CA ASN A 44 -17.80 6.21 8.08
C ASN A 44 -16.66 6.97 8.77
N TYR A 45 -15.61 7.37 8.04
CA TYR A 45 -14.50 8.12 8.64
C TYR A 45 -14.79 9.61 8.76
N ASP A 46 -14.19 10.24 9.78
CA ASP A 46 -14.19 11.70 9.91
C ASP A 46 -13.47 12.37 8.73
N ARG A 47 -13.82 13.64 8.47
CA ARG A 47 -13.28 14.45 7.38
C ARG A 47 -11.76 14.51 7.40
N ALA A 48 -11.12 14.57 8.57
CA ALA A 48 -9.67 14.60 8.68
C ALA A 48 -9.01 13.31 8.17
N THR A 49 -9.59 12.16 8.50
CA THR A 49 -9.13 10.84 8.05
C THR A 49 -9.33 10.68 6.54
N LYS A 50 -10.49 11.11 6.02
CA LYS A 50 -10.77 11.11 4.58
C LYS A 50 -9.75 11.94 3.80
N ASP A 51 -9.45 13.16 4.27
CA ASP A 51 -8.46 14.05 3.63
C ASP A 51 -7.06 13.42 3.63
N LEU A 52 -6.62 12.82 4.75
CA LEU A 52 -5.34 12.14 4.82
C LEU A 52 -5.24 10.97 3.82
N LEU A 53 -6.26 10.10 3.80
CA LEU A 53 -6.28 8.93 2.92
C LEU A 53 -6.30 9.33 1.45
N ASN A 54 -7.10 10.33 1.06
CA ASN A 54 -7.13 10.82 -0.32
C ASN A 54 -5.75 11.32 -0.78
N ARG A 55 -5.02 12.03 0.08
CA ARG A 55 -3.68 12.54 -0.25
C ARG A 55 -2.61 11.44 -0.30
N LEU A 56 -2.70 10.41 0.55
CA LEU A 56 -1.76 9.29 0.58
C LEU A 56 -1.97 8.33 -0.59
N LEU A 57 -3.22 8.10 -0.97
CA LEU A 57 -3.64 7.15 -2.00
C LEU A 57 -3.88 7.81 -3.37
N GLU A 58 -3.49 9.08 -3.53
CA GLU A 58 -3.57 9.82 -4.78
C GLU A 58 -2.88 9.04 -5.92
N THR A 59 -3.59 8.84 -7.02
CA THR A 59 -3.09 8.03 -8.15
C THR A 59 -1.93 8.72 -8.84
N ASN A 60 -2.00 10.05 -9.00
CA ASN A 60 -0.90 10.82 -9.56
C ASN A 60 0.23 11.01 -8.53
N PRO A 61 1.43 10.44 -8.76
CA PRO A 61 2.53 10.52 -7.81
C PRO A 61 3.05 11.95 -7.62
N GLN A 62 2.79 12.90 -8.51
CA GLN A 62 3.18 14.30 -8.33
C GLN A 62 2.37 14.98 -7.22
N HIS A 63 1.09 14.63 -7.09
CA HIS A 63 0.17 15.20 -6.10
C HIS A 63 0.09 14.39 -4.81
N ARG A 64 0.54 13.12 -4.83
CA ARG A 64 0.60 12.26 -3.64
C ARG A 64 1.43 12.90 -2.52
N LEU A 65 0.95 12.76 -1.29
CA LEU A 65 1.67 13.20 -0.09
C LEU A 65 2.99 12.43 0.06
N LYS A 66 4.11 13.14 0.08
CA LYS A 66 5.47 12.53 0.15
C LYS A 66 6.33 13.01 1.31
N SER A 67 5.97 14.15 1.90
CA SER A 67 6.80 14.83 2.90
C SER A 67 6.23 14.62 4.29
N ILE A 68 7.09 14.16 5.20
CA ILE A 68 6.78 14.04 6.63
C ILE A 68 6.37 15.40 7.21
N ARG A 69 7.04 16.48 6.81
CA ARG A 69 6.68 17.84 7.26
C ARG A 69 5.26 18.22 6.85
N THR A 70 4.83 17.83 5.65
CA THR A 70 3.45 18.08 5.21
C THR A 70 2.48 17.20 5.98
N LEU A 71 2.83 15.94 6.24
CA LEU A 71 2.02 15.01 7.02
C LEU A 71 1.77 15.51 8.45
N GLN A 72 2.79 16.07 9.11
CA GLN A 72 2.68 16.68 10.44
C GLN A 72 1.69 17.86 10.50
N ARG A 73 1.40 18.51 9.37
CA ARG A 73 0.49 19.67 9.30
C ARG A 73 -0.95 19.27 8.97
N ILE A 74 -1.22 18.00 8.68
CA ILE A 74 -2.58 17.52 8.35
C ILE A 74 -3.42 17.50 9.63
N ALA A 75 -4.70 17.87 9.51
CA ALA A 75 -5.63 17.95 10.63
C ALA A 75 -5.71 16.66 11.45
N PHE A 76 -5.59 15.50 10.79
CA PHE A 76 -5.54 14.18 11.43
C PHE A 76 -4.47 14.10 12.53
N TYR A 77 -3.33 14.78 12.34
CA TYR A 77 -2.20 14.76 13.28
C TYR A 77 -2.13 15.98 14.22
N HIS A 78 -3.16 16.83 14.29
CA HIS A 78 -3.11 18.06 15.09
C HIS A 78 -2.77 17.82 16.56
N ASN A 79 -3.24 16.73 17.15
CA ASN A 79 -3.00 16.38 18.55
C ASN A 79 -1.92 15.30 18.73
N PHE A 80 -1.15 15.01 17.68
CA PHE A 80 -0.11 13.98 17.72
C PHE A 80 1.26 14.61 18.01
N ASN A 81 1.89 14.22 19.12
CA ASN A 81 3.20 14.73 19.49
C ASN A 81 4.33 13.93 18.80
N PHE A 82 4.76 14.42 17.64
CA PHE A 82 5.85 13.79 16.88
C PHE A 82 7.19 13.77 17.62
N ASP A 83 7.46 14.75 18.48
CA ASP A 83 8.72 14.80 19.23
C ASP A 83 8.76 13.70 20.29
N GLU A 84 7.67 13.43 20.99
CA GLU A 84 7.62 12.33 21.96
C GLU A 84 7.85 10.96 21.31
N ILE A 85 7.28 10.75 20.12
CA ILE A 85 7.48 9.52 19.34
C ILE A 85 8.93 9.41 18.87
N ARG A 86 9.52 10.49 18.37
CA ARG A 86 10.92 10.51 17.91
C ARG A 86 11.90 10.18 19.02
N HIS A 87 11.59 10.59 20.25
CA HIS A 87 12.37 10.28 21.45
C HIS A 87 11.92 9.00 22.17
N ARG A 88 11.00 8.21 21.58
CA ARG A 88 10.47 6.95 22.13
C ARG A 88 9.90 7.09 23.56
N LYS A 89 9.33 8.25 23.87
CA LYS A 89 8.73 8.53 25.19
C LYS A 89 7.39 7.83 25.37
N ILE A 90 6.71 7.50 24.27
CA ILE A 90 5.43 6.80 24.28
C ILE A 90 5.66 5.32 23.96
N SER A 91 5.14 4.45 24.82
CA SER A 91 5.12 3.01 24.55
C SER A 91 4.01 2.71 23.53
N PRO A 92 4.28 1.94 22.45
CA PRO A 92 3.27 1.59 21.45
C PRO A 92 2.03 0.90 22.03
N ARG A 93 2.18 0.14 23.13
CA ARG A 93 1.05 -0.51 23.82
C ARG A 93 0.09 0.51 24.44
N LYS A 94 0.63 1.56 25.07
CA LYS A 94 -0.19 2.62 25.68
C LYS A 94 -1.02 3.37 24.64
N LEU A 95 -0.44 3.62 23.45
CA LEU A 95 -1.15 4.24 22.33
C LEU A 95 -2.40 3.45 21.90
N ILE A 96 -2.30 2.12 21.86
CA ILE A 96 -3.41 1.25 21.45
C ILE A 96 -4.47 1.19 22.56
N GLU A 97 -4.04 1.09 23.82
CA GLU A 97 -4.95 1.02 24.97
C GLU A 97 -5.74 2.31 25.22
N ASP A 98 -5.16 3.47 24.89
CA ASP A 98 -5.85 4.77 25.02
C ASP A 98 -6.90 4.99 23.91
N ASP A 99 -6.71 4.40 22.72
CA ASP A 99 -7.65 4.46 21.59
C ASP A 99 -8.91 3.62 21.86
N GLU A 100 -8.78 2.44 22.50
CA GLU A 100 -9.92 1.58 22.89
C GLU A 100 -10.81 2.17 24.01
N ARG A 101 -10.40 3.30 24.61
CA ARG A 101 -11.12 3.97 25.72
C ARG A 101 -11.93 5.20 25.32
N MET A 102 -11.88 5.63 24.05
CA MET A 102 -12.78 6.69 23.55
C MET A 102 -14.05 6.08 22.94
N PRO A 103 -15.25 6.41 23.46
CA PRO A 103 -16.53 5.93 22.92
C PRO A 103 -16.92 6.58 21.59
#